data_AF-A0A814B965-F1
#
_entry.id   AF-A0A814B965-F1
#
_cell.length_a   1.000
_cell.length_b   1.000
_cell.length_c   1.000
_cell.angle_alpha   90.00
_cell.angle_beta   90.00
_cell.angle_gamma   90.00
#
_symmetry.space_group_name_H-M   'P 1'
#
loop_
_entity.id
_entity.type
_entity.pdbx_description
1 polymer ?
#
loop_
_entity_poly.entity_id
_entity_poly.type
_entity_poly.pdbx_seq_one_letter_code
_entity_poly.pdbx_strand_id
1 'polypeptide(L)'
;MENSSNLTTTANDVSQLANGDLDNDDTNNSASATSTAMEDVSSIMRNPWDPFHCADWDMQQPSATCLARIKRDIWSVFKDPPPGMFIAPDSENITKIHALIVGPFDTPYEGGFFYFLIRCPPDYPIRAPRCRLMTTGNNTVRFNPNLYRNGKVCLSILGTWSGPSWSPAQCISSLLISIQSLMSEKPYHNEPGFEHERTSGDSKTYNEIIKHETLRVAVCEMLENEASCPKQLREVMIKQFFDFYEYYAEVCTENCNKDGQKMNDPFGDRRGQFEYGSILQRLKKLKSKFESLQSTNNNSASSGRSSTSSISKHQSIDARTREIMNDAASIDPNPVSNDAANLDDIFDDDDNPDSSMDDDDEDDNDVLDDKQEVPDSDGPKTKPNAEHSVDKTLM
;
A
#
# COMPACT_ATOMS: atom_id res chain seq x y z
N MET A 1 -77.44 55.33 -7.38
CA MET A 1 -76.57 54.17 -7.66
C MET A 1 -75.22 54.52 -7.04
N GLU A 2 -74.95 54.47 -5.72
CA GLU A 2 -75.21 53.46 -4.66
C GLU A 2 -74.84 52.03 -5.10
N ASN A 3 -74.04 51.22 -4.38
CA ASN A 3 -73.66 51.12 -2.94
C ASN A 3 -72.31 50.33 -2.84
N SER A 4 -71.35 50.60 -1.93
CA SER A 4 -71.26 50.27 -0.46
C SER A 4 -71.11 48.76 -0.18
N SER A 5 -70.41 48.18 0.82
CA SER A 5 -69.30 48.47 1.77
C SER A 5 -69.18 47.24 2.73
N ASN A 6 -68.14 47.20 3.60
CA ASN A 6 -67.94 46.41 4.88
C ASN A 6 -67.03 45.16 4.82
N LEU A 7 -65.90 45.05 5.57
CA LEU A 7 -65.63 44.85 7.03
C LEU A 7 -66.06 43.45 7.56
N THR A 8 -65.24 42.60 8.21
CA THR A 8 -64.82 42.57 9.65
C THR A 8 -63.89 41.33 9.88
N THR A 9 -62.70 41.37 10.53
CA THR A 9 -62.29 40.98 11.94
C THR A 9 -62.88 39.64 12.47
N THR A 10 -62.23 38.67 13.18
CA THR A 10 -61.35 38.63 14.40
C THR A 10 -60.76 37.21 14.65
N ALA A 11 -59.70 37.14 15.47
CA ALA A 11 -59.13 35.97 16.16
C ALA A 11 -59.83 35.64 17.51
N ASN A 12 -59.61 34.44 18.11
CA ASN A 12 -59.29 34.20 19.54
C ASN A 12 -59.28 32.72 20.02
N ASP A 13 -58.20 32.37 20.73
CA ASP A 13 -57.96 31.65 22.01
C ASP A 13 -58.84 30.53 22.63
N VAL A 14 -58.15 29.39 22.93
CA VAL A 14 -57.76 28.75 24.23
C VAL A 14 -58.76 28.50 25.40
N SER A 15 -58.55 27.33 26.06
CA SER A 15 -58.85 26.87 27.46
C SER A 15 -60.05 25.90 27.63
N GLN A 16 -60.13 24.89 28.52
CA GLN A 16 -59.32 24.36 29.64
C GLN A 16 -59.90 22.97 30.11
N LEU A 17 -59.01 22.09 30.65
CA LEU A 17 -59.10 21.13 31.79
C LEU A 17 -60.43 20.43 32.25
N ALA A 18 -60.42 19.08 32.42
CA ALA A 18 -60.35 18.35 33.73
C ALA A 18 -61.07 16.96 33.81
N ASN A 19 -60.31 15.96 34.32
CA ASN A 19 -60.63 14.84 35.24
C ASN A 19 -61.31 13.51 34.85
N GLY A 20 -60.54 12.42 35.10
CA GLY A 20 -60.89 11.15 35.79
C GLY A 20 -61.55 10.03 34.97
N ASP A 21 -61.34 8.72 35.18
CA ASP A 21 -60.47 7.92 36.06
C ASP A 21 -60.78 6.41 35.76
N LEU A 22 -59.83 5.48 36.03
CA LEU A 22 -59.98 4.00 36.24
C LEU A 22 -60.21 3.09 34.99
N ASP A 23 -59.61 1.91 34.76
CA ASP A 23 -58.83 0.95 35.59
C ASP A 23 -58.17 -0.16 34.70
N ASN A 24 -57.08 -0.77 35.24
CA ASN A 24 -56.61 -2.19 35.11
C ASN A 24 -55.96 -2.70 33.79
N ASP A 25 -54.95 -3.58 33.77
CA ASP A 25 -54.02 -4.15 34.77
C ASP A 25 -52.91 -4.94 34.01
N ASP A 26 -51.71 -4.93 34.57
CA ASP A 26 -50.63 -5.93 34.62
C ASP A 26 -50.08 -6.76 33.41
N THR A 27 -48.74 -6.63 33.30
CA THR A 27 -47.71 -7.68 33.11
C THR A 27 -47.51 -8.36 31.75
N ASN A 28 -46.37 -8.07 31.10
CA ASN A 28 -45.30 -9.06 30.92
C ASN A 28 -44.03 -8.43 30.31
N ASN A 29 -43.04 -8.21 31.18
CA ASN A 29 -41.69 -7.82 30.84
C ASN A 29 -40.82 -9.08 30.78
N SER A 30 -40.52 -9.59 29.58
CA SER A 30 -39.46 -10.60 29.38
C SER A 30 -38.92 -10.58 27.95
N ALA A 31 -38.38 -9.45 27.52
CA ALA A 31 -37.59 -9.38 26.28
C ALA A 31 -36.60 -8.21 26.32
N SER A 32 -35.68 -8.20 27.31
CA SER A 32 -34.60 -7.21 27.35
C SER A 32 -33.33 -7.79 27.94
N ALA A 33 -32.76 -8.77 27.25
CA ALA A 33 -31.40 -9.25 27.53
C ALA A 33 -30.62 -9.66 26.26
N THR A 34 -31.20 -9.54 25.06
CA THR A 34 -30.58 -10.02 23.81
C THR A 34 -30.18 -8.92 22.82
N SER A 35 -30.55 -7.64 23.02
CA SER A 35 -30.17 -6.59 22.07
C SER A 35 -28.81 -5.95 22.34
N THR A 36 -28.35 -5.92 23.59
CA THR A 36 -27.06 -5.29 23.96
C THR A 36 -25.86 -6.07 23.42
N ALA A 37 -25.95 -7.40 23.32
CA ALA A 37 -24.88 -8.23 22.76
C ALA A 37 -24.75 -8.11 21.23
N MET A 38 -25.85 -7.86 20.50
CA MET A 38 -25.82 -7.77 19.04
C MET A 38 -25.28 -6.42 18.55
N GLU A 39 -25.53 -5.33 19.28
CA GLU A 39 -24.92 -4.02 18.99
C GLU A 39 -23.40 -4.03 19.26
N ASP A 40 -22.95 -4.73 20.31
CA ASP A 40 -21.53 -4.81 20.69
C ASP A 40 -20.70 -5.66 19.70
N VAL A 41 -21.25 -6.76 19.19
CA VAL A 41 -20.59 -7.56 18.13
C VAL A 41 -20.50 -6.82 16.80
N SER A 42 -21.52 -6.02 16.45
CA SER A 42 -21.49 -5.16 15.25
C SER A 42 -20.41 -4.07 15.32
N SER A 43 -20.13 -3.60 16.54
CA SER A 43 -19.11 -2.59 16.83
C SER A 43 -17.70 -3.16 16.67
N ILE A 44 -17.47 -4.37 17.17
CA ILE A 44 -16.19 -5.11 17.14
C ILE A 44 -15.72 -5.42 15.72
N MET A 45 -16.64 -5.59 14.75
CA MET A 45 -16.31 -5.92 13.36
C MET A 45 -16.18 -4.71 12.42
N ARG A 46 -16.16 -3.47 12.92
CA ARG A 46 -16.24 -2.30 12.03
C ARG A 46 -15.07 -2.14 11.06
N ASN A 47 -13.90 -2.74 11.32
CA ASN A 47 -12.75 -2.74 10.40
C ASN A 47 -11.81 -3.95 10.61
N PRO A 48 -12.15 -5.17 10.15
CA PRO A 48 -11.38 -6.38 10.43
C PRO A 48 -10.02 -6.44 9.71
N TRP A 49 -9.66 -5.39 8.97
CA TRP A 49 -8.40 -5.24 8.25
C TRP A 49 -7.43 -4.29 8.97
N ASP A 50 -7.89 -3.51 9.95
CA ASP A 50 -7.15 -2.40 10.55
C ASP A 50 -6.31 -2.88 11.76
N PRO A 51 -4.97 -2.72 11.74
CA PRO A 51 -4.10 -3.18 12.83
C PRO A 51 -4.36 -2.48 14.18
N PHE A 52 -5.04 -1.34 14.20
CA PHE A 52 -5.49 -0.68 15.44
C PHE A 52 -6.76 -1.29 16.03
N HIS A 53 -7.52 -2.07 15.26
CA HIS A 53 -8.78 -2.67 15.68
C HIS A 53 -8.66 -4.18 15.62
N CYS A 54 -8.09 -4.77 16.68
CA CYS A 54 -7.88 -6.20 16.78
C CYS A 54 -8.60 -6.87 17.94
N ALA A 55 -9.80 -6.39 18.28
CA ALA A 55 -10.61 -6.92 19.38
C ALA A 55 -10.89 -8.44 19.27
N ASP A 56 -10.86 -9.00 18.06
CA ASP A 56 -10.98 -10.44 17.80
C ASP A 56 -9.78 -11.28 18.29
N TRP A 57 -8.61 -10.66 18.52
CA TRP A 57 -7.43 -11.36 19.05
C TRP A 57 -6.54 -10.55 20.00
N ASP A 58 -6.95 -9.36 20.44
CA ASP A 58 -6.16 -8.51 21.35
C ASP A 58 -5.92 -9.17 22.72
N MET A 59 -6.83 -10.06 23.14
CA MET A 59 -6.73 -10.83 24.39
C MET A 59 -5.90 -12.12 24.26
N GLN A 60 -5.47 -12.48 23.04
CA GLN A 60 -4.74 -13.71 22.78
C GLN A 60 -3.23 -13.45 22.79
N GLN A 61 -2.47 -14.38 23.36
CA GLN A 61 -1.01 -14.32 23.38
C GLN A 61 -0.41 -15.09 22.20
N PRO A 62 0.55 -14.51 21.45
CA PRO A 62 1.25 -15.23 20.39
C PRO A 62 2.01 -16.45 20.94
N SER A 63 1.97 -17.56 20.22
CA SER A 63 2.77 -18.74 20.57
C SER A 63 4.27 -18.50 20.35
N ALA A 64 5.13 -19.29 21.00
CA ALA A 64 6.58 -19.21 20.79
C ALA A 64 6.96 -19.43 19.30
N THR A 65 6.27 -20.36 18.62
CA THR A 65 6.46 -20.61 17.19
C THR A 65 6.06 -19.41 16.32
N CYS A 66 4.97 -18.73 16.66
CA CYS A 66 4.54 -17.50 16.00
C CYS A 66 5.62 -16.41 16.14
N LEU A 67 6.08 -16.16 17.37
CA LEU A 67 7.13 -15.17 17.63
C LEU A 67 8.44 -15.52 16.93
N ALA A 68 8.84 -16.80 16.91
CA ALA A 68 10.01 -17.26 16.19
C ALA A 68 9.89 -17.01 14.67
N ARG A 69 8.70 -17.23 14.10
CA ARG A 69 8.44 -16.92 12.68
C ARG A 69 8.54 -15.42 12.41
N ILE A 70 7.93 -14.57 13.25
CA ILE A 70 7.99 -13.10 13.09
C ILE A 70 9.44 -12.61 13.15
N LYS A 71 10.23 -13.10 14.13
CA LYS A 71 11.66 -12.80 14.24
C LYS A 71 12.43 -13.19 12.98
N ARG A 72 12.16 -14.37 12.42
CA ARG A 72 12.79 -14.85 11.17
C ARG A 72 12.45 -13.95 9.98
N ASP A 73 11.19 -13.59 9.81
CA ASP A 73 10.75 -12.72 8.72
C ASP A 73 11.39 -11.32 8.82
N ILE A 74 11.42 -10.73 10.03
CA ILE A 74 12.11 -9.45 10.29
C ILE A 74 13.59 -9.56 9.94
N TRP A 75 14.27 -10.63 10.38
CA TRP A 75 15.68 -10.83 10.10
C TRP A 75 15.96 -11.01 8.60
N SER A 76 15.08 -11.72 7.88
CA SER A 76 15.19 -11.85 6.42
C SER A 76 15.20 -10.49 5.73
N VAL A 77 14.32 -9.58 6.14
CA VAL A 77 14.26 -8.21 5.60
C VAL A 77 15.51 -7.41 5.97
N PHE A 78 16.08 -7.59 7.16
CA PHE A 78 17.33 -6.89 7.52
C PHE A 78 18.57 -7.44 6.80
N LYS A 79 18.61 -8.75 6.57
CA LYS A 79 19.72 -9.43 5.89
C LYS A 79 19.72 -9.10 4.40
N ASP A 80 18.56 -9.12 3.77
CA ASP A 80 18.38 -8.84 2.35
C ASP A 80 17.19 -7.88 2.16
N PRO A 81 17.40 -6.57 2.41
CA PRO A 81 16.31 -5.60 2.33
C PRO A 81 15.89 -5.40 0.88
N PRO A 82 14.60 -5.58 0.55
CA PRO A 82 14.11 -5.26 -0.78
C PRO A 82 14.37 -3.78 -1.12
N PRO A 83 14.65 -3.43 -2.38
CA PRO A 83 14.97 -2.06 -2.78
C PRO A 83 13.88 -1.06 -2.37
N GLY A 84 14.30 0.01 -1.69
CA GLY A 84 13.39 1.08 -1.24
C GLY A 84 12.51 0.70 -0.04
N MET A 85 12.70 -0.46 0.58
CA MET A 85 11.90 -0.90 1.73
C MET A 85 12.73 -0.93 3.02
N PHE A 86 12.14 -0.42 4.09
CA PHE A 86 12.78 -0.33 5.41
C PHE A 86 11.77 -0.73 6.48
N ILE A 87 12.22 -1.39 7.53
CA ILE A 87 11.36 -1.77 8.65
C ILE A 87 11.95 -1.34 9.99
N ALA A 88 11.07 -1.10 10.95
CA ALA A 88 11.38 -0.92 12.36
C ALA A 88 10.36 -1.72 13.18
N PRO A 89 10.74 -2.86 13.78
CA PRO A 89 9.89 -3.57 14.72
C PRO A 89 9.52 -2.67 15.91
N ASP A 90 8.29 -2.78 16.40
CA ASP A 90 7.88 -2.08 17.61
C ASP A 90 8.64 -2.63 18.83
N SER A 91 9.12 -1.73 19.69
CA SER A 91 9.98 -2.08 20.83
C SER A 91 9.26 -2.83 21.94
N GLU A 92 7.95 -2.64 22.07
CA GLU A 92 7.11 -3.24 23.12
C GLU A 92 6.39 -4.49 22.62
N ASN A 93 5.98 -4.51 21.35
CA ASN A 93 5.22 -5.60 20.77
C ASN A 93 5.76 -5.98 19.39
N ILE A 94 6.61 -7.00 19.32
CA ILE A 94 7.22 -7.48 18.08
C ILE A 94 6.22 -7.93 17.00
N THR A 95 4.95 -8.19 17.36
CA THR A 95 3.91 -8.47 16.36
C THR A 95 3.53 -7.23 15.55
N LYS A 96 3.86 -6.02 16.03
CA LYS A 96 3.73 -4.77 15.30
C LYS A 96 5.06 -4.44 14.60
N ILE A 97 4.98 -4.19 13.31
CA ILE A 97 6.11 -3.79 12.48
C ILE A 97 5.76 -2.49 11.77
N HIS A 98 6.61 -1.49 11.92
CA HIS A 98 6.57 -0.27 11.14
C HIS A 98 7.36 -0.49 9.85
N ALA A 99 6.76 -0.18 8.70
CA ALA A 99 7.42 -0.33 7.41
C ALA A 99 7.37 0.98 6.63
N LEU A 100 8.45 1.32 5.95
CA LEU A 100 8.56 2.44 5.04
C LEU A 100 8.87 1.91 3.65
N ILE A 101 8.05 2.29 2.67
CA ILE A 101 8.28 2.02 1.25
C ILE A 101 8.54 3.38 0.59
N VAL A 102 9.73 3.54 0.00
CA VAL A 102 10.04 4.66 -0.88
C VAL A 102 9.39 4.37 -2.23
N GLY A 103 8.62 5.33 -2.73
CA GLY A 103 7.89 5.17 -3.99
C GLY A 103 8.84 4.91 -5.18
N PRO A 104 8.52 3.96 -6.08
CA PRO A 104 9.42 3.56 -7.16
C PRO A 104 9.71 4.69 -8.17
N PHE A 105 10.89 4.63 -8.78
CA PHE A 105 11.28 5.49 -9.91
C PHE A 105 10.33 5.34 -11.10
N ASP A 106 10.18 6.40 -11.89
CA ASP A 106 9.33 6.48 -13.08
C ASP A 106 7.83 6.29 -12.81
N THR A 107 7.41 6.46 -11.55
CA THR A 107 6.00 6.38 -11.13
C THR A 107 5.54 7.70 -10.54
N PRO A 108 4.22 8.00 -10.47
CA PRO A 108 3.74 9.18 -9.75
C PRO A 108 4.00 9.12 -8.22
N TYR A 109 4.58 8.03 -7.72
CA TYR A 109 4.95 7.84 -6.32
C TYR A 109 6.42 8.16 -6.04
N GLU A 110 7.24 8.40 -7.06
CA GLU A 110 8.70 8.47 -6.98
C GLU A 110 9.22 9.35 -5.83
N GLY A 111 10.07 8.73 -5.00
CA GLY A 111 10.69 9.36 -3.83
C GLY A 111 9.74 9.59 -2.63
N GLY A 112 8.43 9.37 -2.77
CA GLY A 112 7.48 9.50 -1.67
C GLY A 112 7.73 8.51 -0.52
N PHE A 113 7.55 8.96 0.72
CA PHE A 113 7.70 8.14 1.93
C PHE A 113 6.36 7.56 2.39
N PHE A 114 6.05 6.35 1.95
CA PHE A 114 4.82 5.64 2.32
C PHE A 114 5.05 4.77 3.56
N TYR A 115 4.53 5.22 4.69
CA TYR A 115 4.65 4.56 5.98
C TYR A 115 3.43 3.66 6.23
N PHE A 116 3.70 2.42 6.62
CA PHE A 116 2.72 1.39 6.92
C PHE A 116 2.89 0.85 8.33
N LEU A 117 1.77 0.56 9.00
CA LEU A 117 1.73 -0.25 10.20
C LEU A 117 1.23 -1.65 9.85
N ILE A 118 2.03 -2.66 10.22
CA ILE A 118 1.71 -4.08 10.04
C ILE A 118 1.54 -4.70 11.42
N ARG A 119 0.52 -5.53 11.62
CA ARG A 119 0.31 -6.29 12.86
C ARG A 119 0.03 -7.75 12.56
N CYS A 120 0.96 -8.62 12.92
CA CYS A 120 0.83 -10.07 12.83
C CYS A 120 -0.18 -10.58 13.89
N PRO A 121 -1.09 -11.50 13.53
CA PRO A 121 -1.97 -12.12 14.50
C PRO A 121 -1.22 -13.13 15.40
N PRO A 122 -1.79 -13.55 16.55
CA PRO A 122 -1.17 -14.49 17.49
C PRO A 122 -0.82 -15.87 16.90
N ASP A 123 -1.49 -16.25 15.81
CA ASP A 123 -1.31 -17.49 15.07
C ASP A 123 -0.58 -17.26 13.72
N TYR A 124 0.10 -16.13 13.53
CA TYR A 124 0.97 -15.92 12.39
C TYR A 124 2.01 -17.06 12.27
N PRO A 125 2.27 -17.62 11.07
CA PRO A 125 1.84 -17.17 9.74
C PRO A 125 0.58 -17.87 9.21
N ILE A 126 -0.22 -18.52 10.06
CA ILE A 126 -1.46 -19.21 9.62
C ILE A 126 -2.46 -18.21 9.05
N ARG A 127 -2.68 -17.09 9.75
CA ARG A 127 -3.48 -15.97 9.26
C ARG A 127 -2.60 -14.80 8.79
N ALA A 128 -3.12 -14.07 7.81
CA ALA A 128 -2.48 -12.87 7.29
C ALA A 128 -2.31 -11.79 8.36
N PRO A 129 -1.26 -10.98 8.28
CA PRO A 129 -1.16 -9.78 9.11
C PRO A 129 -2.21 -8.74 8.69
N ARG A 130 -2.58 -7.86 9.61
CA ARG A 130 -3.30 -6.63 9.27
C ARG A 130 -2.32 -5.56 8.85
N CYS A 131 -2.68 -4.74 7.86
CA CYS A 131 -1.81 -3.72 7.31
C CYS A 131 -2.59 -2.43 7.02
N ARG A 132 -2.00 -1.30 7.41
CA ARG A 132 -2.58 0.03 7.18
C ARG A 132 -1.53 1.00 6.65
N LEU A 133 -1.89 1.71 5.58
CA LEU A 133 -1.17 2.90 5.14
C LEU A 133 -1.45 4.05 6.12
N MET A 134 -0.39 4.59 6.69
CA MET A 134 -0.42 5.71 7.63
C MET A 134 -0.25 7.05 6.90
N THR A 135 0.51 7.06 5.81
CA THR A 135 0.70 8.24 4.95
C THR A 135 -0.57 8.49 4.12
N THR A 136 -1.59 9.13 4.70
CA THR A 136 -2.87 9.45 4.01
C THR A 136 -3.28 10.92 4.13
N GLY A 137 -2.41 11.77 4.71
CA GLY A 137 -2.70 13.17 4.99
C GLY A 137 -3.91 13.32 5.91
N ASN A 138 -3.91 12.63 7.05
CA ASN A 138 -5.05 12.58 7.99
C ASN A 138 -6.36 12.08 7.34
N ASN A 139 -6.26 11.00 6.58
CA ASN A 139 -7.36 10.43 5.81
C ASN A 139 -7.99 11.43 4.83
N THR A 140 -7.17 12.18 4.09
CA THR A 140 -7.63 13.09 3.02
C THR A 140 -7.18 12.67 1.63
N VAL A 141 -6.24 11.74 1.50
CA VAL A 141 -5.69 11.33 0.21
C VAL A 141 -5.91 9.84 -0.03
N ARG A 142 -6.62 9.50 -1.10
CA ARG A 142 -6.57 8.16 -1.73
C ARG A 142 -5.41 8.16 -2.71
N PHE A 143 -4.34 7.41 -2.39
CA PHE A 143 -3.10 7.39 -3.18
C PHE A 143 -3.15 6.45 -4.39
N ASN A 144 -3.99 5.43 -4.34
CA ASN A 144 -4.11 4.43 -5.39
C ASN A 144 -5.53 3.83 -5.32
N PRO A 145 -6.06 3.24 -6.40
CA PRO A 145 -7.28 2.47 -6.32
C PRO A 145 -7.29 1.44 -5.19
N ASN A 146 -6.13 0.87 -4.86
CA ASN A 146 -5.92 -0.09 -3.77
C ASN A 146 -5.35 0.51 -2.47
N LEU A 147 -5.01 1.80 -2.41
CA LEU A 147 -4.50 2.49 -1.22
C LEU A 147 -5.48 3.60 -0.80
N TYR A 148 -6.38 3.22 0.10
CA TYR A 148 -7.55 4.03 0.43
C TYR A 148 -7.21 5.18 1.35
N ARG A 149 -8.06 6.20 1.30
CA ARG A 149 -8.00 7.38 2.17
C ARG A 149 -7.98 7.03 3.66
N ASN A 150 -8.75 6.03 4.09
CA ASN A 150 -8.76 5.59 5.49
C ASN A 150 -7.54 4.72 5.89
N GLY A 151 -6.61 4.48 4.97
CA GLY A 151 -5.43 3.65 5.18
C GLY A 151 -5.61 2.17 4.81
N LYS A 152 -6.80 1.74 4.36
CA LYS A 152 -7.01 0.36 3.92
C LYS A 152 -6.14 0.05 2.69
N VAL A 153 -5.44 -1.08 2.76
CA VAL A 153 -4.67 -1.64 1.66
C VAL A 153 -5.46 -2.80 1.05
N CYS A 154 -5.77 -2.73 -0.25
CA CYS A 154 -6.48 -3.77 -0.96
C CYS A 154 -5.50 -4.71 -1.66
N LEU A 155 -5.29 -5.89 -1.07
CA LEU A 155 -4.47 -6.97 -1.62
C LEU A 155 -5.16 -8.31 -1.33
N SER A 156 -5.11 -9.23 -2.28
CA SER A 156 -5.75 -10.55 -2.11
C SER A 156 -5.11 -11.35 -0.98
N ILE A 157 -3.79 -11.24 -0.83
CA ILE A 157 -3.02 -11.86 0.26
C ILE A 157 -3.33 -11.25 1.64
N LEU A 158 -4.06 -10.13 1.71
CA LEU A 158 -4.58 -9.56 2.96
C LEU A 158 -6.07 -9.88 3.15
N GLY A 159 -6.71 -10.60 2.23
CA GLY A 159 -8.15 -10.84 2.22
C GLY A 159 -8.99 -9.59 1.94
N THR A 160 -8.38 -8.52 1.43
CA THR A 160 -9.05 -7.22 1.18
C THR A 160 -9.31 -6.96 -0.31
N TRP A 161 -8.97 -7.92 -1.17
CA TRP A 161 -9.19 -7.89 -2.61
C TRP A 161 -9.42 -9.30 -3.18
N SER A 162 -9.95 -9.40 -4.41
CA SER A 162 -10.08 -10.67 -5.11
C SER A 162 -8.71 -11.18 -5.60
N GLY A 163 -8.50 -12.50 -5.57
CA GLY A 163 -7.28 -13.15 -6.05
C GLY A 163 -6.76 -14.23 -5.11
N PRO A 164 -5.50 -14.68 -5.27
CA PRO A 164 -4.88 -15.66 -4.40
C PRO A 164 -4.87 -15.19 -2.94
N SER A 165 -5.38 -16.03 -2.05
CA SER A 165 -5.45 -15.74 -0.62
C SER A 165 -4.09 -15.92 0.06
N TRP A 166 -3.97 -15.39 1.28
CA TRP A 166 -2.81 -15.63 2.14
C TRP A 166 -2.52 -17.11 2.29
N SER A 167 -1.24 -17.47 2.31
CA SER A 167 -0.78 -18.77 2.75
C SER A 167 0.44 -18.62 3.67
N PRO A 168 0.70 -19.57 4.59
CA PRO A 168 1.88 -19.56 5.46
C PRO A 168 3.24 -19.50 4.75
N ALA A 169 3.27 -19.73 3.43
CA ALA A 169 4.44 -19.57 2.58
C ALA A 169 4.79 -18.09 2.31
N GLN A 170 3.82 -17.18 2.43
CA GLN A 170 4.05 -15.74 2.35
C GLN A 170 4.76 -15.24 3.62
N CYS A 171 5.47 -14.11 3.49
CA CYS A 171 6.26 -13.51 4.57
C CYS A 171 6.08 -11.99 4.60
N ILE A 172 6.63 -11.32 5.61
CA ILE A 172 6.60 -9.85 5.67
C ILE A 172 7.24 -9.23 4.41
N SER A 173 8.33 -9.80 3.91
CA SER A 173 9.01 -9.32 2.70
C SER A 173 8.12 -9.40 1.46
N SER A 174 7.46 -10.55 1.22
CA SER A 174 6.59 -10.72 0.05
C SER A 174 5.34 -9.83 0.13
N LEU A 175 4.83 -9.55 1.33
CA LEU A 175 3.79 -8.56 1.55
C LEU A 175 4.24 -7.16 1.14
N LEU A 176 5.42 -6.70 1.59
CA LEU A 176 5.93 -5.37 1.24
C LEU A 176 6.17 -5.23 -0.27
N ILE A 177 6.73 -6.26 -0.91
CA ILE A 177 6.89 -6.32 -2.38
C ILE A 177 5.53 -6.23 -3.08
N SER A 178 4.52 -6.94 -2.59
CA SER A 178 3.15 -6.88 -3.14
C SER A 178 2.55 -5.47 -3.00
N ILE A 179 2.79 -4.78 -1.89
CA ILE A 179 2.33 -3.39 -1.69
C ILE A 179 3.03 -2.44 -2.67
N GLN A 180 4.36 -2.53 -2.80
CA GLN A 180 5.10 -1.68 -3.74
C GLN A 180 4.68 -1.93 -5.19
N SER A 181 4.32 -3.16 -5.56
CA SER A 181 3.84 -3.49 -6.91
C SER A 181 2.54 -2.77 -7.30
N LEU A 182 1.74 -2.32 -6.33
CA LEU A 182 0.55 -1.49 -6.58
C LEU A 182 0.93 -0.07 -7.05
N MET A 183 2.12 0.40 -6.69
CA MET A 183 2.64 1.73 -7.02
C MET A 183 3.25 1.73 -8.44
N SER A 184 2.42 1.40 -9.44
CA SER A 184 2.83 1.29 -10.85
C SER A 184 2.97 2.65 -11.54
N GLU A 185 3.50 2.67 -12.77
CA GLU A 185 3.60 3.88 -13.61
C GLU A 185 2.24 4.49 -13.95
N LYS A 186 1.18 3.66 -14.02
CA LYS A 186 -0.18 4.06 -14.41
C LYS A 186 -1.22 3.49 -13.43
N PRO A 187 -1.27 4.00 -12.18
CA PRO A 187 -2.12 3.46 -11.13
C PRO A 187 -3.62 3.59 -11.41
N TYR A 188 -4.03 4.38 -12.40
CA TYR A 188 -5.43 4.44 -12.86
C TYR A 188 -5.98 3.06 -13.25
N HIS A 189 -5.15 2.24 -13.91
CA HIS A 189 -5.56 0.92 -14.40
C HIS A 189 -5.68 -0.14 -13.30
N ASN A 190 -5.34 0.20 -12.05
CA ASN A 190 -5.54 -0.70 -10.92
C ASN A 190 -7.02 -0.78 -10.49
N GLU A 191 -7.88 0.14 -10.92
CA GLU A 191 -9.32 0.10 -10.65
C GLU A 191 -9.99 -0.92 -11.60
N PRO A 192 -10.76 -1.91 -11.10
CA PRO A 192 -11.42 -2.90 -11.94
C PRO A 192 -12.33 -2.29 -13.01
N GLY A 193 -12.16 -2.73 -14.26
CA GLY A 193 -12.93 -2.21 -15.39
C GLY A 193 -12.40 -0.88 -15.95
N PHE A 194 -11.20 -0.47 -15.54
CA PHE A 194 -10.48 0.71 -16.05
C PHE A 194 -9.14 0.33 -16.70
N GLU A 195 -9.02 -0.91 -17.20
CA GLU A 195 -7.85 -1.36 -17.98
C GLU A 195 -7.65 -0.51 -19.23
N HIS A 196 -8.73 0.06 -19.76
CA HIS A 196 -8.74 1.07 -20.80
C HIS A 196 -9.27 2.38 -20.24
N GLU A 197 -8.69 3.51 -20.65
CA GLU A 197 -9.16 4.83 -20.25
C GLU A 197 -10.59 5.08 -20.73
N ARG A 198 -11.47 5.56 -19.85
CA ARG A 198 -12.83 5.97 -20.23
C ARG A 198 -12.79 7.21 -21.12
N THR A 199 -11.96 8.16 -20.74
CA THR A 199 -11.66 9.35 -21.54
C THR A 199 -10.16 9.40 -21.78
N SER A 200 -9.77 9.68 -23.02
CA SER A 200 -8.36 9.84 -23.38
C SER A 200 -7.68 10.87 -22.46
N GLY A 201 -6.62 10.45 -21.77
CA GLY A 201 -5.86 11.28 -20.84
C GLY A 201 -6.28 11.15 -19.37
N ASP A 202 -7.24 10.28 -19.03
CA ASP A 202 -7.63 10.02 -17.65
C ASP A 202 -6.46 9.51 -16.80
N SER A 203 -5.67 8.54 -17.29
CA SER A 203 -4.52 8.01 -16.55
C SER A 203 -3.47 9.08 -16.35
N LYS A 204 -3.24 9.93 -17.36
CA LYS A 204 -2.30 11.06 -17.24
C LYS A 204 -2.77 12.05 -16.17
N THR A 205 -4.04 12.41 -16.19
CA THR A 205 -4.64 13.33 -15.22
C THR A 205 -4.53 12.76 -13.80
N TYR A 206 -4.83 11.47 -13.63
CA TYR A 206 -4.66 10.77 -12.36
C TYR A 206 -3.20 10.78 -11.89
N ASN A 207 -2.25 10.50 -12.78
CA ASN A 207 -0.82 10.54 -12.46
C ASN A 207 -0.36 11.92 -11.98
N GLU A 208 -0.83 13.00 -12.60
CA GLU A 208 -0.49 14.36 -12.19
C GLU A 208 -0.99 14.68 -10.77
N ILE A 209 -2.20 14.21 -10.44
CA ILE A 209 -2.79 14.34 -9.10
C ILE A 209 -1.96 13.54 -8.10
N ILE A 210 -1.68 12.26 -8.38
CA ILE A 210 -0.91 11.42 -7.47
C ILE A 210 0.51 11.98 -7.27
N LYS A 211 1.18 12.44 -8.33
CA LYS A 211 2.50 13.07 -8.24
C LYS A 211 2.49 14.30 -7.32
N HIS A 212 1.49 15.16 -7.46
CA HIS A 212 1.32 16.30 -6.56
C HIS A 212 1.14 15.86 -5.10
N GLU A 213 0.23 14.93 -4.85
CA GLU A 213 -0.08 14.45 -3.50
C GLU A 213 1.08 13.67 -2.86
N THR A 214 1.88 12.96 -3.66
CA THR A 214 3.14 12.32 -3.24
C THR A 214 4.09 13.37 -2.66
N LEU A 215 4.37 14.46 -3.39
CA LEU A 215 5.26 15.50 -2.88
C LEU A 215 4.64 16.24 -1.68
N ARG A 216 3.34 16.56 -1.74
CA ARG A 216 2.65 17.33 -0.70
C ARG A 216 2.59 16.59 0.63
N VAL A 217 2.21 15.31 0.60
CA VAL A 217 1.91 14.50 1.78
C VAL A 217 3.02 13.49 2.06
N ALA A 218 3.36 12.64 1.09
CA ALA A 218 4.31 11.57 1.29
C ALA A 218 5.76 12.06 1.41
N VAL A 219 6.09 13.26 0.93
CA VAL A 219 7.39 13.89 1.17
C VAL A 219 7.28 14.96 2.26
N CYS A 220 6.59 16.07 2.00
CA CYS A 220 6.62 17.22 2.91
C CYS A 220 5.96 16.94 4.27
N GLU A 221 4.71 16.47 4.33
CA GLU A 221 4.04 16.25 5.63
C GLU A 221 4.75 15.16 6.47
N MET A 222 5.21 14.10 5.82
CA MET A 222 5.97 13.02 6.47
C MET A 222 7.28 13.51 7.11
N LEU A 223 7.98 14.45 6.46
CA LEU A 223 9.22 15.03 7.00
C LEU A 223 8.97 16.18 7.98
N GLU A 224 7.87 16.90 7.86
CA GLU A 224 7.48 17.99 8.77
C GLU A 224 7.01 17.44 10.13
N ASN A 225 6.26 16.34 10.14
CA ASN A 225 5.70 15.76 11.35
C ASN A 225 6.67 14.75 12.01
N GLU A 226 7.33 15.20 13.08
CA GLU A 226 8.32 14.39 13.81
C GLU A 226 7.73 13.15 14.51
N ALA A 227 6.46 13.20 14.90
CA ALA A 227 5.79 12.11 15.61
C ALA A 227 5.16 11.05 14.69
N SER A 228 5.20 11.27 13.37
CA SER A 228 4.47 10.42 12.42
C SER A 228 5.09 9.04 12.21
N CYS A 229 6.37 8.85 12.50
CA CYS A 229 7.09 7.60 12.24
C CYS A 229 8.19 7.33 13.29
N PRO A 230 8.56 6.05 13.52
CA PRO A 230 9.69 5.71 14.37
C PRO A 230 10.99 6.40 13.94
N LYS A 231 11.84 6.73 14.91
CA LYS A 231 13.09 7.48 14.69
C LYS A 231 13.99 6.83 13.64
N GLN A 232 14.09 5.50 13.65
CA GLN A 232 14.90 4.71 12.71
C GLN A 232 14.44 4.95 11.26
N LEU A 233 13.13 4.93 11.01
CA LEU A 233 12.58 5.19 9.68
C LEU A 233 12.72 6.67 9.31
N ARG A 234 12.59 7.58 10.29
CA ARG A 234 12.79 9.02 10.07
C ARG A 234 14.21 9.35 9.61
N GLU A 235 15.23 8.72 10.19
CA GLU A 235 16.62 8.89 9.79
C GLU A 235 16.83 8.45 8.32
N VAL A 236 16.21 7.34 7.92
CA VAL A 236 16.22 6.87 6.53
C VAL A 236 15.55 7.90 5.61
N MET A 237 14.38 8.42 5.98
CA MET A 237 13.65 9.42 5.19
C MET A 237 14.48 10.69 4.98
N ILE A 238 15.15 11.19 6.02
CA ILE A 238 15.99 12.39 5.92
C ILE A 238 17.17 12.15 4.97
N LYS A 239 17.79 10.97 5.03
CA LYS A 239 18.88 10.61 4.10
C LYS A 239 18.37 10.59 2.65
N GLN A 240 17.32 9.82 2.39
CA GLN A 240 16.72 9.69 1.06
C GLN A 240 16.18 11.03 0.54
N PHE A 241 15.69 11.91 1.42
CA PHE A 241 15.23 13.24 1.03
C PHE A 241 16.32 14.04 0.31
N PHE A 242 17.57 13.97 0.76
CA PHE A 242 18.68 14.64 0.08
C PHE A 242 19.01 13.98 -1.27
N ASP A 243 18.94 12.64 -1.33
CA ASP A 243 19.21 11.89 -2.58
C ASP A 243 18.21 12.26 -3.69
N PHE A 244 16.95 12.54 -3.33
CA PHE A 244 15.89 12.92 -4.27
C PHE A 244 15.61 14.44 -4.33
N TYR A 245 16.32 15.28 -3.58
CA TYR A 245 15.94 16.69 -3.42
C TYR A 245 15.87 17.45 -4.74
N GLU A 246 16.86 17.25 -5.62
CA GLU A 246 16.92 17.94 -6.91
C GLU A 246 15.75 17.54 -7.81
N TYR A 247 15.40 16.24 -7.83
CA TYR A 247 14.20 15.75 -8.53
C TYR A 247 12.92 16.42 -8.01
N TYR A 248 12.73 16.50 -6.69
CA TYR A 248 11.56 17.17 -6.12
C TYR A 248 11.48 18.65 -6.51
N ALA A 249 12.62 19.35 -6.46
CA ALA A 249 12.69 20.77 -6.79
C ALA A 249 12.40 21.02 -8.27
N GLU A 250 12.92 20.17 -9.16
CA GLU A 250 12.67 20.20 -10.61
C GLU A 250 11.19 19.99 -10.91
N VAL A 251 10.59 18.90 -10.40
CA VAL A 251 9.16 18.61 -10.61
C VAL A 251 8.27 19.77 -10.17
N CYS A 252 8.52 20.36 -8.99
CA CYS A 252 7.78 21.52 -8.52
C CYS A 252 7.98 22.76 -9.40
N THR A 253 9.19 22.99 -9.90
CA THR A 253 9.50 24.15 -10.74
C THR A 253 8.82 24.03 -12.10
N GLU A 254 8.89 22.85 -12.73
CA GLU A 254 8.27 22.58 -14.03
C GLU A 254 6.74 22.67 -14.00
N ASN A 255 6.12 22.34 -12.86
CA ASN A 255 4.67 22.28 -12.72
C ASN A 255 4.07 23.51 -11.99
N CYS A 256 4.87 24.54 -11.70
CA CYS A 256 4.38 25.75 -11.01
C CYS A 256 3.28 26.49 -11.77
N ASN A 257 3.22 26.35 -13.10
CA ASN A 257 2.17 26.88 -13.95
C ASN A 257 0.78 26.27 -13.66
N LYS A 258 0.73 25.15 -12.94
CA LYS A 258 -0.52 24.49 -12.52
C LYS A 258 -1.08 25.04 -11.22
N ASP A 259 -0.36 25.90 -10.50
CA ASP A 259 -0.82 26.42 -9.22
C ASP A 259 -2.21 27.06 -9.31
N GLY A 260 -3.09 26.72 -8.36
CA GLY A 260 -4.48 27.16 -8.31
C GLY A 260 -5.43 26.43 -9.27
N GLN A 261 -4.94 25.61 -10.21
CA GLN A 261 -5.79 24.78 -11.04
C GLN A 261 -6.41 23.65 -10.22
N LYS A 262 -7.69 23.35 -10.46
CA LYS A 262 -8.39 22.26 -9.77
C LYS A 262 -7.87 20.89 -10.22
N MET A 263 -7.67 20.00 -9.27
CA MET A 263 -7.38 18.59 -9.53
C MET A 263 -8.67 17.86 -9.90
N ASN A 264 -8.89 17.64 -11.20
CA ASN A 264 -10.06 16.91 -11.71
C ASN A 264 -9.78 15.41 -11.71
N ASP A 265 -10.09 14.73 -10.61
CA ASP A 265 -9.89 13.28 -10.48
C ASP A 265 -10.85 12.52 -11.41
N PRO A 266 -10.36 11.63 -12.31
CA PRO A 266 -11.21 10.89 -13.24
C PRO A 266 -12.15 9.89 -12.56
N PHE A 267 -11.90 9.52 -11.30
CA PHE A 267 -12.82 8.73 -10.48
C PHE A 267 -13.87 9.59 -9.75
N GLY A 268 -13.84 10.91 -9.94
CA GLY A 268 -14.79 11.85 -9.33
C GLY A 268 -14.52 12.18 -7.87
N ASP A 269 -13.34 11.80 -7.33
CA ASP A 269 -12.96 12.16 -5.96
C ASP A 269 -12.79 13.68 -5.84
N ARG A 270 -13.24 14.25 -4.72
CA ARG A 270 -13.08 15.68 -4.46
C ARG A 270 -11.66 15.93 -3.97
N ARG A 271 -10.83 16.42 -4.90
CA ARG A 271 -9.46 16.87 -4.64
C ARG A 271 -9.41 18.40 -4.52
N GLY A 272 -8.31 18.91 -3.98
CA GLY A 272 -8.02 20.33 -3.88
C GLY A 272 -7.53 20.94 -5.20
N GLN A 273 -6.63 21.91 -5.09
CA GLN A 273 -5.94 22.53 -6.21
C GLN A 273 -4.46 22.12 -6.21
N PHE A 274 -3.79 22.24 -7.34
CA PHE A 274 -2.34 22.12 -7.39
C PHE A 274 -1.68 23.31 -6.68
N GLU A 275 -0.61 23.04 -5.94
CA GLU A 275 0.11 23.99 -5.09
C GLU A 275 1.63 23.72 -5.12
N TYR A 276 2.19 23.46 -6.31
CA TYR A 276 3.61 23.15 -6.51
C TYR A 276 4.53 24.26 -5.99
N GLY A 277 4.14 25.54 -6.12
CA GLY A 277 4.91 26.66 -5.55
C GLY A 277 5.01 26.60 -4.02
N SER A 278 3.93 26.24 -3.33
CA SER A 278 3.91 26.05 -1.87
C SER A 278 4.75 24.83 -1.47
N ILE A 279 4.62 23.72 -2.21
CA ILE A 279 5.44 22.51 -1.99
C ILE A 279 6.92 22.84 -2.13
N LEU A 280 7.33 23.58 -3.16
CA LEU A 280 8.73 23.98 -3.35
C LEU A 280 9.29 24.80 -2.19
N GLN A 281 8.49 25.71 -1.63
CA GLN A 281 8.87 26.48 -0.44
C GLN A 281 9.05 25.58 0.79
N ARG A 282 8.16 24.60 0.99
CA ARG A 282 8.25 23.62 2.07
C ARG A 282 9.50 22.74 1.93
N LEU A 283 9.79 22.25 0.72
CA LEU A 283 11.01 21.47 0.42
C LEU A 283 12.29 22.26 0.75
N LYS A 284 12.38 23.53 0.32
CA LYS A 284 13.52 24.42 0.64
C LYS A 284 13.68 24.60 2.15
N LYS A 285 12.57 24.82 2.87
CA LYS A 285 12.57 24.96 4.33
C LYS A 285 13.05 23.67 5.02
N LEU A 286 12.61 22.51 4.54
CA LEU A 286 13.06 21.21 5.06
C LEU A 286 14.55 21.00 4.82
N LYS A 287 15.07 21.30 3.61
CA LYS A 287 16.49 21.23 3.30
C LYS A 287 17.33 22.07 4.26
N SER A 288 17.00 23.35 4.41
CA SER A 288 17.71 24.22 5.35
C SER A 288 17.62 23.74 6.80
N LYS A 289 16.45 23.24 7.23
CA LYS A 289 16.26 22.65 8.57
C LYS A 289 17.23 21.48 8.78
N PHE A 290 17.29 20.52 7.85
CA PHE A 290 18.11 19.32 8.01
C PHE A 290 19.62 19.58 7.86
N GLU A 291 20.05 20.49 6.98
CA GLU A 291 21.45 20.92 6.87
C GLU A 291 21.96 21.59 8.16
N SER A 292 21.10 22.41 8.79
CA SER A 292 21.44 23.05 10.07
C SER A 292 21.66 22.01 11.20
N LEU A 293 20.83 20.97 11.25
CA LEU A 293 20.91 19.89 12.24
C LEU A 293 22.16 19.02 12.06
N GLN A 294 22.57 18.76 10.82
CA GLN A 294 23.81 18.04 10.52
C GLN A 294 25.04 18.85 10.93
N SER A 295 25.03 20.17 10.70
CA SER A 295 26.14 21.06 11.07
C SER A 295 26.33 21.17 12.60
N THR A 296 25.24 21.21 13.37
CA THR A 296 25.31 21.22 14.84
C THR A 296 25.87 19.92 15.43
N ASN A 297 25.57 18.77 14.82
CA ASN A 297 26.09 17.47 15.27
C ASN A 297 27.57 17.27 14.94
N ASN A 298 28.07 17.85 13.84
CA ASN A 298 29.48 17.76 13.49
C ASN A 298 30.37 18.64 14.38
N ASN A 299 29.86 19.79 14.84
CA ASN A 299 30.59 20.68 15.75
C ASN A 299 30.74 20.08 17.15
N SER A 300 29.76 19.31 17.64
CA SER A 300 29.84 18.60 18.92
C SER A 300 30.70 17.31 18.86
N ALA A 301 30.88 16.72 17.69
CA ALA A 301 31.76 15.55 17.47
C ALA A 301 33.26 15.91 17.30
N SER A 302 33.61 17.18 17.09
CA SER A 302 34.98 17.63 16.83
C SER A 302 35.94 17.62 18.05
N SER A 303 35.46 17.23 19.24
CA SER A 303 36.28 17.11 20.46
C SER A 303 36.66 15.66 20.85
N GLY A 304 36.46 14.68 19.97
CA GLY A 304 36.73 13.26 20.28
C GLY A 304 37.31 12.45 19.13
N ARG A 305 38.64 12.50 18.98
CA ARG A 305 39.58 11.47 18.49
C ARG A 305 39.21 10.61 17.25
N SER A 306 40.11 10.67 16.27
CA SER A 306 40.19 9.79 15.09
C SER A 306 40.15 8.29 15.41
N SER A 307 39.32 7.57 14.66
CA SER A 307 39.64 6.24 14.14
C SER A 307 38.80 5.98 12.91
N THR A 308 39.48 5.82 11.78
CA THR A 308 38.93 5.41 10.49
C THR A 308 38.36 4.00 10.58
N SER A 309 37.08 3.81 10.26
CA SER A 309 36.58 2.53 9.77
C SER A 309 35.48 2.72 8.74
N SER A 310 35.57 1.90 7.70
CA SER A 310 34.77 1.88 6.49
C SER A 310 33.28 1.70 6.81
N ILE A 311 32.45 2.63 6.35
CA ILE A 311 30.99 2.63 6.58
C ILE A 311 30.35 1.55 5.69
N SER A 312 29.98 0.42 6.31
CA SER A 312 29.09 -0.58 5.71
C SER A 312 27.66 -0.05 5.62
N LYS A 313 26.95 -0.42 4.55
CA LYS A 313 25.55 -0.06 4.22
C LYS A 313 24.47 -0.64 5.17
N HIS A 314 24.76 -0.83 6.45
CA HIS A 314 23.77 -1.37 7.39
C HIS A 314 22.97 -0.23 8.05
N GLN A 315 21.65 -0.43 8.13
CA GLN A 315 20.74 0.42 8.90
C GLN A 315 21.25 0.56 10.34
N SER A 316 21.16 1.76 10.92
CA SER A 316 21.45 1.97 12.34
C SER A 316 20.36 1.29 13.15
N ILE A 317 20.67 0.13 13.71
CA ILE A 317 19.74 -0.70 14.46
C ILE A 317 19.90 -0.39 15.95
N ASP A 318 18.82 -0.06 16.65
CA ASP A 318 18.85 0.15 18.11
C ASP A 318 19.18 -1.14 18.87
N ALA A 319 19.51 -1.02 20.17
CA ALA A 319 19.97 -2.16 20.96
C ALA A 319 18.94 -3.30 21.06
N ARG A 320 17.64 -2.98 21.10
CA ARG A 320 16.56 -3.97 21.22
C ARG A 320 16.30 -4.66 19.90
N THR A 321 16.33 -3.92 18.79
CA THR A 321 16.26 -4.49 17.46
C THR A 321 17.50 -5.35 17.16
N ARG A 322 18.68 -4.99 17.67
CA ARG A 322 19.88 -5.84 17.63
C ARG A 322 19.72 -7.13 18.43
N GLU A 323 19.10 -7.07 19.61
CA GLU A 323 18.77 -8.25 20.41
C GLU A 323 17.79 -9.16 19.66
N ILE A 324 16.73 -8.61 19.05
CA ILE A 324 15.81 -9.35 18.18
C ILE A 324 16.55 -10.02 17.01
N MET A 325 17.51 -9.31 16.40
CA MET A 325 18.32 -9.86 15.30
C MET A 325 19.27 -10.96 15.76
N ASN A 326 19.89 -10.83 16.93
CA ASN A 326 20.75 -11.84 17.52
C ASN A 326 19.95 -13.09 17.91
N ASP A 327 18.78 -12.90 18.51
CA ASP A 327 17.84 -13.98 18.81
C ASP A 327 17.42 -14.69 17.51
N ALA A 328 17.02 -13.94 16.48
CA ALA A 328 16.59 -14.51 15.20
C ALA A 328 17.71 -15.30 14.49
N ALA A 329 18.94 -14.80 14.54
CA ALA A 329 20.11 -15.48 13.97
C ALA A 329 20.48 -16.77 14.71
N SER A 330 20.08 -16.90 15.99
CA SER A 330 20.30 -18.11 16.80
C SER A 330 19.21 -19.18 16.62
N ILE A 331 18.11 -18.87 15.93
CA ILE A 331 17.06 -19.85 15.60
C ILE A 331 17.52 -20.65 14.39
N ASP A 332 17.84 -21.93 14.59
CA ASP A 332 18.24 -22.86 13.54
C ASP A 332 17.24 -22.83 12.37
N PRO A 333 17.68 -22.62 11.12
CA PRO A 333 16.83 -22.64 9.95
C PRO A 333 16.17 -24.01 9.68
N ASN A 334 16.65 -25.10 10.31
CA ASN A 334 16.09 -26.44 10.16
C ASN A 334 15.95 -27.17 11.51
N PRO A 335 14.79 -27.13 12.18
CA PRO A 335 14.50 -28.12 13.20
C PRO A 335 14.07 -29.41 12.49
N VAL A 336 15.03 -30.22 12.05
CA VAL A 336 14.72 -31.62 11.74
C VAL A 336 14.37 -32.25 13.09
N SER A 337 13.09 -32.46 13.34
CA SER A 337 12.64 -33.28 14.47
C SER A 337 13.16 -34.70 14.24
N ASN A 338 14.09 -35.14 15.08
CA ASN A 338 14.56 -36.53 15.18
C ASN A 338 13.48 -37.46 15.79
N ASP A 339 12.26 -37.41 15.29
CA ASP A 339 11.16 -38.32 15.68
C ASP A 339 10.66 -39.12 14.46
N ALA A 340 11.59 -39.62 13.65
CA ALA A 340 11.33 -40.63 12.64
C ALA A 340 12.45 -41.69 12.68
N ALA A 341 12.50 -42.43 13.79
CA ALA A 341 13.27 -43.66 13.89
C ALA A 341 12.35 -44.74 14.48
N ASN A 342 11.54 -45.34 13.61
CA ASN A 342 11.10 -46.73 13.64
C ASN A 342 9.93 -46.88 12.67
N LEU A 343 10.23 -47.16 11.41
CA LEU A 343 9.38 -47.98 10.55
C LEU A 343 10.22 -48.58 9.41
N ASP A 344 11.36 -49.17 9.76
CA ASP A 344 12.07 -50.13 8.90
C ASP A 344 11.86 -51.50 9.52
N ASP A 345 10.74 -52.14 9.18
CA ASP A 345 10.53 -53.58 9.24
C ASP A 345 9.27 -53.89 8.43
N ILE A 346 9.29 -55.01 7.72
CA ILE A 346 8.28 -55.54 6.77
C ILE A 346 8.58 -55.17 5.31
N PHE A 347 9.49 -55.92 4.68
CA PHE A 347 9.16 -57.00 3.73
C PHE A 347 10.47 -57.63 3.23
N ASP A 348 10.85 -58.74 3.85
CA ASP A 348 11.78 -59.71 3.26
C ASP A 348 10.98 -60.74 2.43
N ASP A 349 11.65 -61.21 1.39
CA ASP A 349 11.46 -62.44 0.61
C ASP A 349 10.30 -62.51 -0.40
N ASP A 350 10.65 -62.46 -1.70
CA ASP A 350 10.71 -63.71 -2.47
C ASP A 350 11.47 -63.57 -3.80
N ASP A 351 12.30 -64.58 -4.03
CA ASP A 351 13.12 -64.90 -5.20
C ASP A 351 12.36 -64.92 -6.54
N ASN A 352 13.01 -64.51 -7.63
CA ASN A 352 13.58 -65.44 -8.63
C ASN A 352 14.04 -64.70 -9.92
N PRO A 353 15.17 -65.08 -10.55
CA PRO A 353 15.76 -64.44 -11.72
C PRO A 353 15.48 -65.22 -13.02
N ASP A 354 15.50 -64.58 -14.19
CA ASP A 354 15.97 -65.23 -15.44
C ASP A 354 16.22 -64.26 -16.62
N SER A 355 17.24 -64.62 -17.40
CA SER A 355 17.43 -64.47 -18.86
C SER A 355 17.44 -63.05 -19.48
N SER A 356 18.57 -62.48 -19.92
CA SER A 356 19.49 -62.81 -21.05
C SER A 356 19.17 -62.02 -22.32
N MET A 357 20.22 -61.42 -22.94
CA MET A 357 20.49 -61.40 -24.40
C MET A 357 19.44 -60.70 -25.29
N ASP A 358 19.69 -59.84 -26.28
CA ASP A 358 20.82 -59.54 -27.16
C ASP A 358 20.55 -58.16 -27.82
N ASP A 359 21.63 -57.44 -28.13
CA ASP A 359 22.02 -56.80 -29.40
C ASP A 359 20.99 -56.19 -30.40
N ASP A 360 21.46 -55.05 -30.94
CA ASP A 360 21.31 -54.53 -32.31
C ASP A 360 19.92 -54.11 -32.83
N ASP A 361 19.76 -52.82 -33.15
CA ASP A 361 19.93 -52.32 -34.52
C ASP A 361 19.53 -50.84 -34.67
N GLU A 362 20.38 -50.13 -35.43
CA GLU A 362 20.10 -48.86 -36.07
C GLU A 362 18.93 -49.00 -37.04
N ASP A 363 18.10 -47.96 -37.21
CA ASP A 363 17.70 -47.60 -38.58
C ASP A 363 17.21 -46.16 -38.70
N ASP A 364 17.73 -45.57 -39.76
CA ASP A 364 17.49 -44.25 -40.30
C ASP A 364 16.02 -44.00 -40.67
N ASN A 365 15.62 -42.72 -40.67
CA ASN A 365 14.71 -42.20 -41.68
C ASN A 365 14.97 -40.71 -41.92
N ASP A 366 15.88 -40.45 -42.86
CA ASP A 366 15.91 -39.28 -43.73
C ASP A 366 14.80 -39.38 -44.78
N VAL A 367 13.92 -38.36 -44.90
CA VAL A 367 13.26 -38.00 -46.17
C VAL A 367 13.11 -36.48 -46.28
N LEU A 368 14.01 -35.91 -47.09
CA LEU A 368 13.92 -34.81 -48.09
C LEU A 368 12.58 -34.03 -48.19
N ASP A 369 12.58 -32.72 -48.02
CA ASP A 369 12.85 -31.64 -49.01
C ASP A 369 11.75 -31.51 -50.09
N ASP A 370 10.98 -30.42 -50.03
CA ASP A 370 10.43 -29.80 -51.24
C ASP A 370 10.24 -28.29 -51.04
N LYS A 371 11.12 -27.54 -51.71
CA LYS A 371 11.01 -26.11 -51.98
C LYS A 371 10.01 -25.89 -53.11
N GLN A 372 9.18 -24.86 -53.01
CA GLN A 372 8.78 -24.13 -54.22
C GLN A 372 8.49 -22.65 -53.92
N GLU A 373 9.16 -21.83 -54.72
CA GLU A 373 9.24 -20.38 -54.69
C GLU A 373 8.68 -19.86 -56.05
N VAL A 374 8.14 -18.63 -56.05
CA VAL A 374 7.82 -17.69 -57.16
C VAL A 374 6.68 -18.03 -58.17
N PRO A 375 6.03 -17.05 -58.89
CA PRO A 375 6.47 -15.67 -59.18
C PRO A 375 5.46 -14.50 -59.09
N ASP A 376 6.05 -13.30 -59.11
CA ASP A 376 5.48 -11.98 -59.41
C ASP A 376 4.75 -11.89 -60.77
N SER A 377 3.79 -10.96 -60.89
CA SER A 377 3.43 -10.36 -62.18
C SER A 377 2.98 -8.89 -62.05
N ASP A 378 3.44 -8.12 -63.04
CA ASP A 378 3.45 -6.65 -63.18
C ASP A 378 2.10 -5.97 -63.52
N GLY A 379 1.87 -4.81 -62.88
CA GLY A 379 1.50 -3.51 -63.50
C GLY A 379 0.04 -3.22 -63.92
N PRO A 380 -0.33 -1.95 -64.24
CA PRO A 380 0.50 -0.74 -64.33
C PRO A 380 0.00 0.50 -63.54
N LYS A 381 0.92 1.45 -63.41
CA LYS A 381 0.82 2.82 -62.89
C LYS A 381 0.01 3.75 -63.80
N THR A 382 -0.73 4.69 -63.21
CA THR A 382 -0.94 6.05 -63.75
C THR A 382 -0.86 7.08 -62.61
N LYS A 383 -0.06 8.13 -62.83
CA LYS A 383 0.09 9.32 -61.95
C LYS A 383 -0.80 10.48 -62.45
N PRO A 384 -0.61 11.77 -62.05
CA PRO A 384 -1.68 12.58 -61.45
C PRO A 384 -2.14 13.71 -62.39
N ASN A 385 -3.25 14.37 -62.07
CA ASN A 385 -3.56 15.68 -62.66
C ASN A 385 -3.57 16.75 -61.58
N ALA A 386 -2.79 17.80 -61.84
CA ALA A 386 -2.86 19.11 -61.24
C ALA A 386 -3.78 20.01 -62.08
N GLU A 387 -4.43 20.99 -61.44
CA GLU A 387 -4.73 22.37 -61.88
C GLU A 387 -5.74 22.99 -60.88
N HIS A 388 -5.35 23.98 -60.06
CA HIS A 388 -5.35 25.44 -60.28
C HIS A 388 -6.74 26.11 -60.34
N SER A 389 -7.07 26.93 -59.32
CA SER A 389 -7.69 28.28 -59.38
C SER A 389 -8.20 28.67 -57.97
N VAL A 390 -7.49 29.52 -57.21
CA VAL A 390 -7.73 30.98 -57.03
C VAL A 390 -9.19 31.30 -56.64
N ASP A 391 -9.45 31.75 -55.41
CA ASP A 391 -9.63 33.19 -55.14
C ASP A 391 -9.62 33.58 -53.65
N LYS A 392 -9.15 34.80 -53.42
CA LYS A 392 -9.15 35.57 -52.16
C LYS A 392 -10.58 35.93 -51.76
N THR A 393 -10.83 36.21 -50.48
CA THR A 393 -11.18 37.57 -50.01
C THR A 393 -11.38 37.61 -48.50
N LEU A 394 -10.72 38.63 -47.95
CA LEU A 394 -10.78 39.25 -46.64
C LEU A 394 -12.21 39.66 -46.25
N MET A 395 -12.68 39.30 -45.05
CA MET A 395 -13.39 40.18 -44.12
C MET A 395 -13.54 39.51 -42.75
#